data_AF-A0A414XSG8-F1
#
_entry.id   AF-A0A414XSG8-F1
#
_cell.length_a   1.000
_cell.length_b   1.000
_cell.length_c   1.000
_cell.angle_alpha   90.00
_cell.angle_beta   90.00
_cell.angle_gamma   90.00
#
_symmetry.space_group_name_H-M   'P 1'
#
loop_
_entity.id
_entity.type
_entity.pdbx_description
1 polymer ?
#
loop_
_entity_poly.entity_id
_entity_poly.type
_entity_poly.pdbx_seq_one_letter_code
_entity_poly.pdbx_strand_id
1 'polypeptide(L)' 'MRKNLLKPFESEFVWWHTLTGKEKLYVVYFLLSFTLMAGLTDGNSIWVMFLAVLNFGNSVRLIKRVPIDKLEDF' A
#
# COMPACT_ATOMS: atom_id res chain seq x y z
N MET A 1 5.95 -13.68 -23.52
CA MET A 1 5.32 -14.13 -22.25
C MET A 1 5.17 -13.01 -21.21
N ARG A 2 6.19 -12.19 -20.91
CA ARG A 2 6.13 -11.15 -19.86
C ARG A 2 4.95 -10.16 -19.96
N LYS A 3 4.54 -9.80 -21.19
CA LYS A 3 3.42 -8.85 -21.45
C LYS A 3 2.05 -9.36 -20.98
N ASN A 4 1.80 -10.67 -20.95
CA ASN A 4 0.50 -11.20 -20.51
C ASN A 4 0.35 -11.25 -18.99
N LEU A 5 1.46 -11.26 -18.23
CA LEU A 5 1.43 -11.23 -16.76
C LEU A 5 1.22 -9.83 -16.19
N LEU A 6 1.59 -8.80 -16.96
CA LEU A 6 1.47 -7.40 -16.55
C LEU A 6 0.15 -6.76 -16.97
N LYS A 7 -0.57 -7.36 -17.93
CA LYS A 7 -1.92 -6.94 -18.35
C LYS A 7 -2.88 -6.65 -17.20
N PRO A 8 -3.01 -7.51 -16.16
CA PRO A 8 -3.91 -7.21 -15.05
C PRO A 8 -3.46 -6.02 -14.20
N PHE A 9 -2.19 -5.61 -14.31
CA PHE A 9 -1.62 -4.48 -13.56
C PHE A 9 -1.49 -3.19 -14.37
N GLU A 10 -1.86 -3.19 -15.66
CA GLU A 10 -1.66 -2.04 -16.54
C GLU A 10 -2.47 -0.82 -16.10
N SER A 11 -3.70 -1.02 -15.60
CA SER A 11 -4.55 0.06 -15.09
C SER A 11 -3.97 0.67 -13.81
N GLU A 12 -3.39 -0.14 -12.91
CA GLU A 12 -2.71 0.31 -11.70
C GLU A 12 -1.41 1.06 -12.02
N PHE A 13 -0.67 0.66 -13.05
CA PHE A 13 0.51 1.41 -13.51
C PHE A 13 0.12 2.78 -14.08
N VAL A 14 -0.93 2.85 -14.89
CA VAL A 14 -1.44 4.12 -15.42
C VAL A 14 -1.91 5.01 -14.27
N TRP A 15 -2.69 4.45 -13.33
CA TRP A 15 -3.12 5.13 -12.11
C TRP A 15 -1.94 5.65 -11.30
N TRP A 16 -0.93 4.82 -11.04
CA TRP A 16 0.28 5.21 -10.32
C TRP A 16 0.98 6.41 -10.97
N HIS A 17 1.05 6.44 -12.30
CA HIS A 17 1.64 7.56 -13.03
C HIS A 17 0.83 8.85 -12.91
N THR A 18 -0.48 8.79 -12.67
CA THR A 18 -1.33 9.97 -12.46
C THR A 18 -1.20 10.60 -11.07
N LEU A 19 -0.65 9.87 -10.10
CA LEU A 19 -0.50 10.35 -8.73
C LEU A 19 0.61 11.42 -8.59
N THR A 20 0.33 12.41 -7.74
CA THR A 20 1.33 13.38 -7.29
C THR A 20 2.37 12.74 -6.38
N GLY A 21 3.55 13.36 -6.25
CA GLY A 21 4.64 12.82 -5.42
C GLY A 21 4.24 12.57 -3.96
N LYS A 22 3.34 13.38 -3.40
CA LYS A 22 2.82 13.19 -2.03
C LYS A 22 1.90 11.97 -1.92
N GLU A 23 1.05 11.75 -2.91
CA GLU A 23 0.15 10.59 -2.96
C GLU A 23 0.93 9.29 -3.14
N LYS A 24 1.96 9.31 -4.01
CA LYS A 24 2.89 8.18 -4.14
C LYS A 24 3.53 7.82 -2.81
N LEU A 25 3.97 8.81 -2.04
CA LEU A 25 4.53 8.57 -0.71
C LEU A 25 3.50 7.92 0.24
N TYR A 26 2.22 8.31 0.18
CA TYR A 26 1.19 7.67 0.99
C TYR A 26 0.96 6.21 0.60
N VAL A 27 0.96 5.91 -0.70
CA VAL A 27 0.81 4.53 -1.19
C VAL A 27 2.04 3.68 -0.85
N VAL A 28 3.27 4.19 -1.04
CA VAL A 28 4.49 3.49 -0.62
C VAL A 28 4.48 3.26 0.90
N TYR A 29 4.13 4.28 1.67
CA TYR A 29 4.06 4.17 3.13
C TYR A 29 3.05 3.11 3.55
N PHE A 30 1.88 3.06 2.92
CA PHE A 30 0.89 2.01 3.16
C PHE A 30 1.42 0.61 2.83
N LEU A 31 2.02 0.43 1.65
CA LEU A 31 2.64 -0.85 1.24
C LEU A 31 3.75 -1.29 2.20
N LEU A 32 4.57 -0.35 2.66
CA LEU A 32 5.65 -0.61 3.61
C LEU A 32 5.07 -1.02 4.98
N SER A 33 4.08 -0.29 5.50
CA SER A 33 3.39 -0.63 6.75
C SER A 33 2.69 -1.99 6.65
N PHE A 34 2.07 -2.31 5.51
CA PHE A 34 1.43 -3.61 5.27
C PHE A 34 2.46 -4.74 5.25
N THR A 35 3.59 -4.56 4.55
CA THR A 35 4.68 -5.54 4.51
C THR A 35 5.26 -5.77 5.90
N LEU A 36 5.43 -4.70 6.68
CA LEU A 36 5.93 -4.78 8.06
C LEU A 36 4.95 -5.52 8.97
N MET A 37 3.64 -5.31 8.79
CA MET A 37 2.59 -6.04 9.50
C MET A 37 2.54 -7.53 9.09
N ALA A 38 2.67 -7.84 7.79
CA ALA A 38 2.70 -9.21 7.28
C ALA A 38 3.96 -9.98 7.70
N GLY A 39 5.07 -9.26 7.92
CA GLY A 39 6.33 -9.81 8.43
C GLY A 39 6.38 -10.00 9.95
N LEU A 40 5.31 -9.67 10.68
CA LEU A 40 5.23 -9.94 12.10
C LEU A 40 5.12 -11.46 12.33
N THR A 41 6.08 -12.00 13.07
CA THR A 41 6.14 -13.40 13.50
C THR A 41 6.02 -13.51 15.02
N ASP A 42 5.74 -14.71 15.54
CA ASP A 42 5.53 -14.96 16.97
C ASP A 42 6.72 -14.56 17.87
N GLY A 43 7.92 -14.38 17.31
CA GLY A 43 9.10 -13.90 18.03
C GLY A 43 9.14 -12.39 18.26
N ASN A 44 8.20 -11.62 17.72
CA ASN A 44 8.18 -10.17 17.88
C ASN A 44 7.55 -9.77 19.22
N SER A 45 8.11 -8.75 19.86
CA SER A 45 7.53 -8.21 21.09
C SER A 45 6.12 -7.69 20.83
N ILE A 46 5.20 -7.93 21.78
CA ILE A 46 3.81 -7.45 21.73
C ILE A 46 3.78 -5.93 21.47
N TRP A 47 4.73 -5.17 22.03
CA TRP A 47 4.87 -3.75 21.77
C TRP A 47 5.17 -3.40 20.31
N VAL A 48 6.02 -4.20 19.65
CA VAL A 48 6.34 -4.02 18.23
C VAL A 48 5.13 -4.32 17.37
N MET A 49 4.38 -5.39 17.67
CA MET A 49 3.13 -5.71 16.99
C MET A 49 2.11 -4.59 17.15
N PHE A 50 1.94 -4.07 18.38
CA PHE A 50 1.01 -2.97 18.66
C PHE A 50 1.38 -1.68 17.91
N LEU A 51 2.66 -1.31 17.91
CA LEU A 51 3.15 -0.15 17.15
C LEU A 51 3.00 -0.33 15.65
N ALA A 52 3.24 -1.53 15.11
CA ALA A 52 3.04 -1.84 13.70
C ALA A 52 1.56 -1.70 13.30
N VAL A 53 0.63 -2.19 14.11
CA VAL A 53 -0.82 -2.02 13.87
C VAL A 53 -1.23 -0.55 13.93
N LEU A 54 -0.73 0.22 14.90
CA LEU A 54 -1.00 1.66 14.96
C LEU A 54 -0.43 2.42 13.75
N ASN A 55 0.79 2.07 13.34
CA ASN A 55 1.44 2.64 12.15
C ASN A 55 0.63 2.32 10.88
N PHE A 56 0.15 1.09 10.75
CA PHE A 56 -0.71 0.66 9.65
C PHE A 56 -2.07 1.39 9.68
N GLY A 57 -2.67 1.59 10.85
CA GLY A 57 -3.89 2.40 10.96
C GLY A 57 -3.69 3.84 10.47
N ASN A 58 -2.53 4.44 10.74
CA ASN A 58 -2.20 5.76 10.22
C ASN A 58 -2.00 5.77 8.69
N SER A 59 -1.37 4.73 8.14
CA SER A 59 -1.21 4.60 6.69
C SER A 59 -2.55 4.40 5.96
N VAL A 60 -3.48 3.63 6.54
CA VAL A 60 -4.88 3.51 6.07
C VAL A 60 -5.59 4.88 6.05
N ARG A 61 -5.35 5.73 7.06
CA ARG A 61 -5.93 7.08 7.07
C ARG A 61 -5.37 7.96 5.96
N LEU A 62 -4.08 7.80 5.63
CA LEU A 62 -3.41 8.55 4.58
C LEU A 62 -3.81 8.06 3.19
N ILE A 63 -3.98 6.75 2.98
CA ILE A 63 -4.36 6.21 1.67
C ILE A 63 -5.77 6.63 1.26
N LYS A 64 -6.68 6.88 2.21
CA LYS A 64 -8.00 7.50 1.93
C LYS A 64 -7.93 8.89 1.30
N ARG A 65 -6.77 9.55 1.34
CA ARG A 65 -6.55 10.86 0.68
C ARG A 65 -6.02 10.71 -0.75
N VAL A 66 -5.70 9.49 -1.16
CA VAL A 66 -5.26 9.18 -2.52
C VAL A 66 -6.52 8.94 -3.36
N PRO A 67 -6.60 9.47 -4.59
CA PRO A 67 -7.72 9.24 -5.49
C PRO A 67 -7.69 7.80 -6.02
N ILE A 68 -8.20 6.86 -5.22
CA ILE A 68 -8.32 5.42 -5.55
C ILE A 68 -9.58 5.16 -6.38
N ASP A 69 -10.48 6.14 -6.51
CA ASP A 69 -11.68 6.12 -7.38
C ASP A 69 -11.36 5.87 -8.86
N LYS A 70 -10.10 6.06 -9.26
CA LYS A 70 -9.60 5.78 -10.61
C LYS A 70 -8.97 4.40 -10.76
N LEU A 71 -8.87 3.63 -9.68
CA LEU A 71 -8.50 2.22 -9.74
C LEU A 71 -9.75 1.46 -10.19
N GLU A 72 -9.61 0.65 -11.24
CA GLU A 72 -10.72 -0.15 -11.75
C GLU A 72 -11.16 -1.14 -10.66
N ASP A 73 -12.45 -1.14 -10.30
CA ASP A 73 -13.02 -2.12 -9.37
C ASP A 73 -12.98 -3.49 -10.07
N PHE A 74 -11.99 -4.31 -9.71
CA PHE A 74 -11.79 -5.67 -10.22
C PHE A 74 -12.89 -6.64 -9.79
#